data_AF-A0A7R8VCS0-F1
#
_entry.id   AF-A0A7R8VCS0-F1
#
_cell.length_a   1.000
_cell.length_b   1.000
_cell.length_c   1.000
_cell.angle_alpha   90.00
_cell.angle_beta   90.00
_cell.angle_gamma   90.00
#
_symmetry.space_group_name_H-M   'P 1'
#
loop_
_entity.id
_entity.type
_entity.pdbx_description
1 polymer ?
#
loop_
_entity_poly.entity_id
_entity_poly.type
_entity_poly.pdbx_seq_one_letter_code
_entity_poly.pdbx_strand_id
1 'polypeptide(L)'
;MPGLIYVNEFVEETREDYNSPTTSTFVSRMPQCRQTIASLEETLDFDRDGLSKMRKAIKAIHNSGNSHVDNEMYLSRSLEKLGGNALNKDQEPDIGAAFIKFAVVTKELSALMKTLMQNINNIVMFPLENLLKGDLRTKGDLKRPFDKAWKEYEAKYAKIEKEKKQQAKEAGLIRTEVTSAEIADEMEKERRVFQLQMCEIQEAEDSWLLYVYLSDIDSVIAIRISYRPGTLSTDYRPTDMEFVSGERGEGGIYTLIA
;
A
#
# COMPACT_ATOMS: atom_id res chain seq x y z
N MET A 1 -2.35 23.26 -15.34
CA MET A 1 -1.87 21.86 -15.49
C MET A 1 -2.78 21.17 -16.49
N PRO A 2 -2.28 20.38 -17.44
CA PRO A 2 -3.16 19.46 -18.18
C PRO A 2 -3.82 18.53 -17.14
N GLY A 3 -5.14 18.42 -17.19
CA GLY A 3 -5.91 17.67 -16.17
C GLY A 3 -5.59 16.18 -16.21
N LEU A 4 -5.42 15.56 -15.04
CA LEU A 4 -5.43 14.10 -14.89
C LEU A 4 -6.81 13.57 -15.29
N ILE A 5 -6.90 12.29 -15.69
CA ILE A 5 -8.18 11.64 -16.00
C ILE A 5 -8.60 10.78 -14.81
N TYR A 6 -9.82 10.99 -14.31
CA TYR A 6 -10.39 10.19 -13.23
C TYR A 6 -10.99 8.89 -13.76
N VAL A 7 -11.18 7.88 -12.90
CA VAL A 7 -11.74 6.56 -13.29
C VAL A 7 -13.08 6.71 -14.00
N ASN A 8 -14.01 7.52 -13.48
CA ASN A 8 -15.31 7.76 -14.10
C ASN A 8 -15.18 8.40 -15.50
N GLU A 9 -14.29 9.37 -15.65
CA GLU A 9 -14.04 10.06 -16.92
C GLU A 9 -13.40 9.12 -17.94
N PHE A 10 -12.46 8.28 -17.52
CA PHE A 10 -11.86 7.26 -18.37
C PHE A 10 -12.87 6.19 -18.83
N VAL A 11 -13.77 5.77 -17.94
CA VAL A 11 -14.84 4.81 -18.26
C VAL A 11 -15.80 5.38 -19.30
N GLU A 12 -16.23 6.64 -19.15
CA GLU A 12 -17.12 7.29 -20.12
C GLU A 12 -16.41 7.47 -21.48
N GLU A 13 -15.18 7.97 -21.52
CA GLU A 13 -14.40 8.12 -22.76
C GLU A 13 -14.18 6.76 -23.47
N THR A 14 -13.93 5.69 -22.70
CA THR A 14 -13.78 4.33 -23.24
C THR A 14 -15.10 3.79 -23.78
N ARG A 15 -16.21 4.08 -23.09
CA ARG A 15 -17.56 3.68 -23.50
C ARG A 15 -18.00 4.40 -24.77
N GLU A 16 -17.73 5.69 -24.89
CA GLU A 16 -17.99 6.46 -26.11
C GLU A 16 -17.14 5.94 -27.28
N ASP A 17 -15.85 5.66 -27.06
CA ASP A 17 -14.97 5.03 -28.05
C ASP A 17 -15.42 3.62 -28.45
N TYR A 18 -16.02 2.88 -27.52
CA TYR A 18 -16.63 1.59 -27.81
C TYR A 18 -17.86 1.70 -28.72
N ASN A 19 -18.77 2.62 -28.39
CA ASN A 19 -20.03 2.77 -29.12
C ASN A 19 -19.90 3.48 -30.46
N SER A 20 -18.96 4.43 -30.59
CA SER A 20 -18.82 5.28 -31.77
C SER A 20 -17.36 5.72 -31.98
N PRO A 21 -16.48 4.80 -32.45
CA PRO A 21 -15.03 5.03 -32.53
C PRO A 21 -14.64 6.15 -33.51
N THR A 22 -15.45 6.44 -34.52
CA THR A 22 -15.17 7.51 -35.51
C THR A 22 -15.49 8.91 -35.01
N THR A 23 -16.36 9.06 -34.00
CA THR A 23 -16.71 10.36 -33.39
C THR A 23 -16.12 10.55 -31.99
N SER A 24 -15.43 9.52 -31.49
CA SER A 24 -14.80 9.47 -30.18
C SER A 24 -13.69 10.51 -30.02
N THR A 25 -13.61 11.10 -28.83
CA THR A 25 -12.53 12.00 -28.40
C THR A 25 -11.39 11.28 -27.67
N PHE A 26 -11.50 9.97 -27.47
CA PHE A 26 -10.58 9.18 -26.65
C PHE A 26 -9.11 9.39 -27.00
N VAL A 27 -8.77 9.45 -28.29
CA VAL A 27 -7.39 9.65 -28.77
C VAL A 27 -6.78 10.96 -28.23
N SER A 28 -7.58 12.02 -28.12
CA SER A 28 -7.14 13.30 -27.57
C SER A 28 -6.89 13.25 -26.06
N ARG A 29 -7.54 12.30 -25.36
CA ARG A 29 -7.43 12.06 -23.92
C ARG A 29 -6.29 11.13 -23.53
N MET A 30 -5.77 10.31 -24.46
CA MET A 30 -4.68 9.36 -24.20
C MET A 30 -3.43 9.98 -23.53
N PRO A 31 -2.99 11.23 -23.85
CA PRO A 31 -1.90 11.87 -23.12
C PRO A 31 -2.19 12.09 -21.62
N GLN A 32 -3.45 12.38 -21.26
CA GLN A 32 -3.86 12.56 -19.87
C GLN A 32 -3.88 11.22 -19.12
N CYS A 33 -4.25 10.13 -19.80
CA CYS A 33 -4.12 8.77 -19.28
C CYS A 33 -2.66 8.45 -18.89
N ARG A 34 -1.70 8.79 -19.77
CA ARG A 34 -0.26 8.61 -19.48
C ARG A 34 0.21 9.43 -18.30
N GLN A 35 -0.24 10.69 -18.22
CA GLN A 35 0.14 11.58 -17.12
C GLN A 35 -0.42 11.08 -15.78
N THR A 36 -1.63 10.53 -15.79
CA THR A 36 -2.25 9.89 -14.62
C THR A 36 -1.41 8.71 -14.15
N ILE A 37 -1.04 7.79 -15.04
CA ILE A 37 -0.17 6.66 -14.69
C ILE A 37 1.19 7.13 -14.14
N ALA A 38 1.79 8.15 -14.75
CA ALA A 38 3.06 8.68 -14.26
C ALA A 38 2.95 9.23 -12.83
N SER A 39 1.84 9.91 -12.52
CA SER A 39 1.56 10.40 -11.15
C SER A 39 1.33 9.25 -10.16
N LEU A 40 0.65 8.19 -10.59
CA LEU A 40 0.40 7.01 -9.75
C LEU A 40 1.70 6.28 -9.42
N GLU A 41 2.60 6.13 -10.39
CA GLU A 41 3.91 5.53 -10.15
C GLU A 41 4.76 6.33 -9.17
N GLU A 42 4.79 7.66 -9.30
CA GLU A 42 5.53 8.51 -8.39
C GLU A 42 5.01 8.35 -6.95
N THR A 43 3.68 8.26 -6.79
CA THR A 43 3.03 8.01 -5.50
C THR A 43 3.40 6.62 -4.95
N LEU A 44 3.32 5.57 -5.77
CA LEU A 44 3.68 4.21 -5.37
C LEU A 44 5.17 4.08 -5.00
N ASP A 45 6.06 4.74 -5.72
CA ASP A 45 7.49 4.76 -5.39
C ASP A 45 7.75 5.48 -4.07
N PHE A 46 7.05 6.59 -3.82
CA PHE A 46 7.11 7.31 -2.56
C PHE A 46 6.62 6.44 -1.38
N ASP A 47 5.46 5.80 -1.53
CA ASP A 47 4.90 4.90 -0.52
C ASP A 47 5.82 3.70 -0.25
N ARG A 48 6.41 3.12 -1.30
CA ARG A 48 7.37 2.02 -1.16
C ARG A 48 8.60 2.43 -0.34
N ASP A 49 9.12 3.64 -0.54
CA ASP A 49 10.23 4.17 0.26
C ASP A 49 9.81 4.37 1.73
N GLY A 50 8.63 4.94 1.96
CA GLY A 50 8.03 5.09 3.28
C GLY A 50 7.88 3.75 4.02
N LEU A 51 7.27 2.77 3.38
CA LEU A 51 7.09 1.41 3.92
C LEU A 51 8.44 0.71 4.18
N SER A 52 9.44 0.91 3.32
CA SER A 52 10.79 0.35 3.53
C SER A 52 11.47 0.93 4.76
N LYS A 53 11.30 2.24 5.02
CA LYS A 53 11.79 2.90 6.24
C LYS A 53 11.03 2.41 7.47
N MET A 54 9.71 2.31 7.39
CA MET A 54 8.86 1.75 8.46
C MET A 54 9.29 0.33 8.84
N ARG A 55 9.55 -0.53 7.85
CA ARG A 55 10.06 -1.90 8.08
C ARG A 55 11.36 -1.89 8.88
N LYS A 56 12.30 -1.01 8.54
CA LYS A 56 13.58 -0.90 9.27
C LYS A 56 13.35 -0.48 10.72
N ALA A 57 12.47 0.49 10.95
CA ALA A 57 12.15 0.97 12.29
C ALA A 57 11.49 -0.13 13.15
N ILE A 58 10.48 -0.82 12.63
CA ILE A 58 9.80 -1.93 13.33
C ILE A 58 10.78 -3.06 13.65
N LYS A 59 11.65 -3.41 12.71
CA LYS A 59 12.68 -4.43 12.93
C LYS A 59 13.65 -4.04 14.04
N ALA A 60 14.02 -2.75 14.11
CA ALA A 60 14.84 -2.25 15.21
C ALA A 60 14.12 -2.34 16.56
N ILE A 61 12.84 -1.97 16.62
CA ILE A 61 11.99 -2.09 17.83
C ILE A 61 11.88 -3.56 18.27
N HIS A 62 11.59 -4.47 17.34
CA HIS A 62 11.47 -5.89 17.63
C HIS A 62 12.79 -6.47 18.19
N ASN A 63 13.91 -6.11 17.57
CA ASN A 63 15.22 -6.61 18.01
C ASN A 63 15.62 -6.05 19.38
N SER A 64 15.46 -4.74 19.59
CA SER A 64 15.79 -4.11 20.87
C SER A 64 14.88 -4.60 22.01
N GLY A 65 13.59 -4.82 21.74
CA GLY A 65 12.66 -5.38 22.71
C GLY A 65 12.98 -6.83 23.08
N ASN A 66 13.40 -7.67 22.14
CA ASN A 66 13.88 -9.02 22.48
C ASN A 66 15.14 -8.97 23.36
N SER A 67 16.10 -8.09 23.05
CA SER A 67 17.27 -7.89 23.94
C SER A 67 16.86 -7.37 25.33
N HIS A 68 15.82 -6.53 25.42
CA HIS A 68 15.29 -6.07 26.69
C HIS A 68 14.69 -7.21 27.52
N VAL A 69 13.90 -8.09 26.89
CA VAL A 69 13.35 -9.31 27.53
C VAL A 69 14.47 -10.16 28.11
N ASP A 70 15.55 -10.38 27.37
CA ASP A 70 16.70 -11.17 27.83
C ASP A 70 17.40 -10.52 29.04
N ASN A 71 17.54 -9.19 29.02
CA ASN A 71 18.13 -8.42 30.12
C ASN A 71 17.26 -8.46 31.38
N GLU A 72 15.94 -8.35 31.26
CA GLU A 72 15.01 -8.49 32.39
C GLU A 72 15.07 -9.89 33.00
N MET A 73 15.16 -10.94 32.16
CA MET A 73 15.35 -12.31 32.65
C MET A 73 16.68 -12.50 33.38
N TYR A 74 17.76 -11.87 32.91
CA TYR A 74 19.04 -11.88 33.60
C TYR A 74 18.98 -11.14 34.94
N LEU A 75 18.32 -9.99 34.99
CA LEU A 75 18.09 -9.23 36.22
C LEU A 75 17.28 -10.04 37.24
N SER A 76 16.18 -10.67 36.79
CA SER A 76 15.34 -11.52 37.64
C SER A 76 16.15 -12.65 38.29
N ARG A 77 16.97 -13.38 37.53
CA ARG A 77 17.86 -14.43 38.07
C ARG A 77 18.87 -13.89 39.08
N SER A 78 19.39 -12.69 38.85
CA SER A 78 20.33 -12.03 39.76
C SER A 78 19.65 -11.67 41.08
N LEU A 79 18.42 -11.16 41.03
CA LEU A 79 17.59 -10.89 42.20
C LEU A 79 17.25 -12.17 42.97
N GLU A 80 16.91 -13.27 42.28
CA GLU A 80 16.68 -14.58 42.91
C GLU A 80 17.91 -15.05 43.69
N LYS A 81 19.10 -14.92 43.09
CA LYS A 81 20.36 -15.29 43.74
C LYS A 81 20.67 -14.43 44.97
N LEU A 82 20.46 -13.12 44.88
CA LEU A 82 20.63 -12.21 46.02
C LEU A 82 19.64 -12.53 47.14
N GLY A 83 18.36 -12.74 46.81
CA GLY A 83 17.35 -13.14 47.77
C GLY A 83 17.67 -14.47 48.45
N GLY A 84 18.13 -15.47 47.68
CA GLY A 84 18.56 -16.75 48.21
C GLY A 84 19.78 -16.65 49.14
N ASN A 85 20.75 -15.78 48.85
CA ASN A 85 21.88 -15.54 49.76
C ASN A 85 21.43 -14.88 51.07
N ALA A 86 20.59 -13.85 51.00
CA ALA A 86 20.09 -13.16 52.19
C ALA A 86 19.27 -14.09 53.11
N LEU A 87 18.45 -14.97 52.53
CA LEU A 87 17.68 -15.97 53.28
C LEU A 87 18.57 -17.02 53.96
N ASN A 88 19.54 -17.57 53.23
CA ASN A 88 20.24 -18.79 53.66
C ASN A 88 21.58 -18.52 54.35
N LYS A 89 22.29 -17.45 53.99
CA LYS A 89 23.64 -17.15 54.50
C LYS A 89 23.62 -16.06 55.55
N ASP A 90 22.93 -14.97 55.24
CA ASP A 90 22.98 -13.75 56.06
C ASP A 90 21.89 -13.73 57.13
N GLN A 91 20.93 -14.67 57.07
CA GLN A 91 19.79 -14.80 57.99
C GLN A 91 18.94 -13.52 58.05
N GLU A 92 18.77 -12.84 56.91
CA GLU A 92 18.01 -11.60 56.75
C GLU A 92 16.70 -11.89 55.96
N PRO A 93 15.65 -12.41 56.63
CA PRO A 93 14.46 -12.94 55.97
C PRO A 93 13.67 -11.87 55.20
N ASP A 94 13.56 -10.66 55.74
CA ASP A 94 12.80 -9.58 55.13
C ASP A 94 13.47 -9.05 53.86
N ILE A 95 14.80 -8.91 53.89
CA ILE A 95 15.62 -8.50 52.74
C ILE A 95 15.55 -9.58 51.65
N GLY A 96 15.70 -10.84 52.04
CA GLY A 96 15.57 -11.98 51.15
C GLY A 96 14.21 -12.04 50.46
N ALA A 97 13.13 -11.90 51.22
CA ALA A 97 11.76 -11.87 50.69
C ALA A 97 11.53 -10.69 49.73
N ALA A 98 12.11 -9.51 50.01
CA ALA A 98 12.01 -8.36 49.12
C ALA A 98 12.68 -8.61 47.75
N PHE A 99 13.89 -9.16 47.73
CA PHE A 99 14.59 -9.51 46.48
C PHE A 99 13.80 -10.53 45.66
N ILE A 100 13.21 -11.55 46.29
CA ILE A 100 12.37 -12.53 45.61
C ILE A 100 11.10 -11.88 45.02
N LYS A 101 10.44 -10.98 45.75
CA LYS A 101 9.28 -10.24 45.22
C LYS A 101 9.65 -9.41 43.99
N PHE A 102 10.78 -8.68 44.02
CA PHE A 102 11.25 -7.96 42.85
C PHE A 102 11.57 -8.90 41.68
N ALA A 103 12.20 -10.05 41.95
CA ALA A 103 12.49 -11.03 40.91
C ALA A 103 11.22 -11.54 40.21
N VAL A 104 10.16 -11.82 40.98
CA VAL A 104 8.84 -12.24 40.46
C VAL A 104 8.25 -11.14 39.57
N VAL A 105 8.19 -9.90 40.06
CA VAL A 105 7.65 -8.77 39.29
C VAL A 105 8.44 -8.56 37.99
N THR A 106 9.77 -8.60 38.02
CA THR A 106 10.60 -8.48 36.82
C THR A 106 10.34 -9.61 35.82
N LYS A 107 10.09 -10.84 36.30
CA LYS A 107 9.80 -11.99 35.44
C LYS A 107 8.43 -11.87 34.77
N GLU A 108 7.44 -11.36 35.49
CA GLU A 108 6.10 -11.08 34.94
C GLU A 108 6.15 -9.97 33.88
N LEU A 109 6.90 -8.88 34.13
CA LEU A 109 7.13 -7.83 33.14
C LEU A 109 7.81 -8.35 31.87
N SER A 110 8.84 -9.18 32.04
CA SER A 110 9.54 -9.82 30.91
C SER A 110 8.63 -10.72 30.09
N ALA A 111 7.72 -11.45 30.73
CA ALA A 111 6.73 -12.28 30.03
C ALA A 111 5.77 -11.43 29.18
N LEU A 112 5.26 -10.32 29.74
CA LEU A 112 4.40 -9.38 29.01
C LEU A 112 5.13 -8.75 27.82
N MET A 113 6.39 -8.32 28.00
CA MET A 113 7.20 -7.75 26.93
C MET A 113 7.48 -8.78 25.82
N LYS A 114 7.73 -10.04 26.19
CA LYS A 114 7.89 -11.13 25.21
C LYS A 114 6.65 -11.33 24.36
N THR A 115 5.46 -11.31 24.97
CA THR A 115 4.19 -11.37 24.23
C THR A 115 4.03 -10.17 23.30
N LEU A 116 4.40 -8.97 23.75
CA LEU A 116 4.39 -7.78 22.87
C LEU A 116 5.29 -7.98 21.65
N MET A 117 6.52 -8.48 21.84
CA MET A 117 7.44 -8.69 20.72
C MET A 117 6.92 -9.71 19.72
N GLN A 118 6.28 -10.78 20.20
CA GLN A 118 5.60 -11.75 19.35
C GLN A 118 4.46 -11.11 18.55
N ASN A 119 3.65 -10.25 19.18
CA ASN A 119 2.57 -9.53 18.51
C ASN A 119 3.11 -8.56 17.45
N ILE A 120 4.15 -7.78 17.75
CA ILE A 120 4.80 -6.89 16.77
C ILE A 120 5.29 -7.69 15.56
N ASN A 121 5.93 -8.84 15.81
CA ASN A 121 6.41 -9.72 14.74
C ASN A 121 5.27 -10.21 13.84
N ASN A 122 4.18 -10.71 14.45
CA ASN A 122 3.13 -11.42 13.73
C ASN A 122 2.11 -10.48 13.06
N ILE A 123 1.76 -9.38 13.74
CA ILE A 123 0.70 -8.45 13.29
C ILE A 123 1.27 -7.37 12.39
N VAL A 124 2.53 -6.95 12.60
CA VAL A 124 3.11 -5.82 11.86
C VAL A 124 4.25 -6.25 10.97
N MET A 125 5.28 -6.84 11.55
CA MET A 125 6.54 -7.05 10.83
C MET A 125 6.36 -8.07 9.70
N PHE A 126 5.67 -9.17 9.94
CA PHE A 126 5.42 -10.20 8.93
C PHE A 126 4.53 -9.71 7.77
N PRO A 127 3.35 -9.10 8.01
CA PRO A 127 2.55 -8.52 6.93
C PRO A 127 3.32 -7.48 6.13
N LEU A 128 4.03 -6.57 6.79
CA LEU A 128 4.84 -5.54 6.12
C LEU A 128 5.98 -6.13 5.29
N GLU A 129 6.65 -7.18 5.77
CA GLU A 129 7.67 -7.88 4.98
C GLU A 129 7.08 -8.57 3.75
N ASN A 130 5.90 -9.18 3.86
CA ASN A 130 5.22 -9.84 2.74
C ASN A 130 4.76 -8.81 1.70
N LEU A 131 4.15 -7.72 2.17
CA LEU A 131 3.72 -6.59 1.35
C LEU A 131 4.87 -6.04 0.48
N LEU A 132 6.05 -5.86 1.10
CA LEU A 132 7.25 -5.36 0.42
C LEU A 132 7.95 -6.40 -0.48
N LYS A 133 7.78 -7.71 -0.23
CA LYS A 133 8.39 -8.78 -1.05
C LYS A 133 7.53 -9.17 -2.24
N GLY A 134 6.21 -9.22 -2.07
CA GLY A 134 5.25 -9.70 -3.05
C GLY A 134 4.59 -8.56 -3.81
N ASP A 135 3.60 -7.95 -3.18
CA ASP A 135 2.63 -7.12 -3.89
C ASP A 135 3.25 -5.84 -4.45
N LEU A 136 4.05 -5.10 -3.67
CA LEU A 136 4.60 -3.81 -4.12
C LEU A 136 5.70 -3.96 -5.16
N ARG A 137 6.40 -5.10 -5.16
CA ARG A 137 7.46 -5.37 -6.13
C ARG A 137 6.89 -5.84 -7.47
N THR A 138 5.82 -6.63 -7.44
CA THR A 138 5.23 -7.23 -8.64
C THR A 138 4.31 -6.22 -9.35
N LYS A 139 3.57 -5.41 -8.59
CA LYS A 139 2.70 -4.36 -9.14
C LYS A 139 3.45 -3.06 -9.50
N GLY A 140 4.68 -2.88 -9.03
CA GLY A 140 5.57 -1.82 -9.53
C GLY A 140 6.00 -1.99 -11.00
N ASP A 141 5.65 -3.11 -11.65
CA ASP A 141 5.93 -3.36 -13.06
C ASP A 141 4.71 -3.13 -13.99
N LEU A 142 3.58 -2.67 -13.44
CA LEU A 142 2.32 -2.47 -14.18
C LEU A 142 2.40 -1.38 -15.26
N LYS A 143 3.35 -0.45 -15.16
CA LYS A 143 3.58 0.56 -16.19
C LYS A 143 4.26 0.01 -17.44
N ARG A 144 5.06 -1.06 -17.33
CA ARG A 144 5.72 -1.66 -18.51
C ARG A 144 4.74 -2.09 -19.59
N PRO A 145 3.67 -2.86 -19.31
CA PRO A 145 2.76 -3.28 -20.35
C PRO A 145 1.91 -2.11 -20.88
N PHE A 146 1.61 -1.09 -20.06
CA PHE A 146 1.03 0.16 -20.54
C PHE A 146 1.95 0.95 -21.49
N ASP A 147 3.20 1.19 -21.10
CA ASP A 147 4.19 1.87 -21.94
C ASP A 147 4.44 1.13 -23.26
N LYS A 148 4.37 -0.20 -23.23
CA LYS A 148 4.43 -1.04 -24.41
C LYS A 148 3.22 -0.80 -25.31
N ALA A 149 2.00 -0.86 -24.77
CA ALA A 149 0.78 -0.59 -25.54
C ALA A 149 0.78 0.82 -26.16
N TRP A 150 1.25 1.82 -25.42
CA TRP A 150 1.43 3.18 -25.93
C TRP A 150 2.42 3.23 -27.10
N LYS A 151 3.59 2.61 -26.98
CA LYS A 151 4.59 2.58 -28.07
C LYS A 151 4.09 1.83 -29.30
N GLU A 152 3.35 0.75 -29.12
CA GLU A 152 2.73 0.00 -30.21
C GLU A 152 1.67 0.82 -30.93
N TYR A 153 0.84 1.56 -30.19
CA TYR A 153 -0.11 2.54 -30.74
C TYR A 153 0.60 3.60 -31.59
N GLU A 154 1.63 4.27 -31.04
CA GLU A 154 2.40 5.30 -31.76
C GLU A 154 3.06 4.76 -33.03
N ALA A 155 3.64 3.56 -32.96
CA ALA A 155 4.28 2.92 -34.11
C ALA A 155 3.27 2.60 -35.23
N LYS A 156 2.08 2.11 -34.86
CA LYS A 156 1.00 1.82 -35.80
C LYS A 156 0.45 3.11 -36.44
N TYR A 157 0.22 4.14 -35.63
CA TYR A 157 -0.22 5.45 -36.09
C TYR A 157 0.77 6.04 -37.10
N ALA A 158 2.06 6.08 -36.76
CA ALA A 158 3.11 6.61 -37.63
C ALA A 158 3.24 5.85 -38.96
N LYS A 159 2.94 4.54 -38.96
CA LYS A 159 2.90 3.73 -40.18
C LYS A 159 1.71 4.12 -41.07
N ILE A 160 0.50 4.18 -40.51
CA ILE A 160 -0.71 4.54 -41.25
C ILE A 160 -0.62 5.96 -41.77
N GLU A 161 -0.10 6.89 -40.98
CA GLU A 161 0.08 8.28 -41.38
C GLU A 161 0.96 8.41 -42.62
N LYS A 162 2.09 7.67 -42.66
CA LYS A 162 2.99 7.62 -43.82
C LYS A 162 2.30 7.00 -45.04
N GLU A 163 1.57 5.90 -44.86
CA GLU A 163 0.84 5.22 -45.94
C GLU A 163 -0.24 6.13 -46.55
N LYS A 164 -1.05 6.81 -45.73
CA LYS A 164 -2.10 7.73 -46.20
C LYS A 164 -1.52 8.98 -46.88
N LYS A 165 -0.42 9.54 -46.36
CA LYS A 165 0.30 10.66 -47.00
C LYS A 165 0.90 10.26 -48.34
N GLN A 166 1.47 9.06 -48.43
CA GLN A 166 2.03 8.53 -49.68
C GLN A 166 0.94 8.26 -50.73
N GLN A 167 -0.19 7.65 -50.34
CA GLN A 167 -1.34 7.44 -51.22
C GLN A 167 -1.90 8.76 -51.78
N ALA A 168 -2.00 9.80 -50.94
CA ALA A 168 -2.43 11.11 -51.40
C ALA A 168 -1.47 11.70 -52.45
N LYS A 169 -0.15 11.57 -52.20
CA LYS A 169 0.89 12.04 -53.12
C LYS A 169 0.85 11.31 -54.47
N GLU A 170 0.61 10.00 -54.48
CA GLU A 170 0.44 9.20 -55.69
C GLU A 170 -0.82 9.59 -56.48
N ALA A 171 -1.87 10.05 -55.80
CA ALA A 171 -3.07 10.61 -56.40
C ALA A 171 -2.90 12.08 -56.87
N GLY A 172 -1.70 12.66 -56.76
CA GLY A 172 -1.43 14.07 -57.11
C GLY A 172 -1.96 15.09 -56.11
N LEU A 173 -2.39 14.65 -54.92
CA LEU A 173 -2.91 15.49 -53.84
C LEU A 173 -1.85 15.70 -52.76
N ILE A 174 -1.90 16.85 -52.08
CA ILE A 174 -1.09 17.09 -50.88
C ILE A 174 -1.99 16.89 -49.66
N ARG A 175 -1.66 15.90 -48.82
CA ARG A 175 -2.36 15.65 -47.55
C ARG A 175 -1.47 16.02 -46.38
N THR A 176 -1.92 17.02 -45.61
CA THR A 176 -1.21 17.53 -44.44
C THR A 176 -1.54 16.76 -43.17
N GLU A 177 -2.80 16.32 -43.00
CA GLU A 177 -3.28 15.69 -41.77
C GLU A 177 -4.06 14.39 -42.03
N VAL A 178 -3.98 13.49 -41.05
CA VAL A 178 -4.75 12.25 -40.97
C VAL A 178 -5.50 12.31 -39.65
N THR A 179 -6.83 12.41 -39.70
CA THR A 179 -7.64 12.54 -38.49
C THR A 179 -7.84 11.18 -37.82
N SER A 180 -8.06 11.17 -36.50
CA SER A 180 -8.33 9.94 -35.75
C SER A 180 -9.57 9.20 -36.26
N ALA A 181 -10.59 9.94 -36.73
CA ALA A 181 -11.82 9.40 -37.31
C ALA A 181 -11.55 8.57 -38.58
N GLU A 182 -10.63 9.02 -39.43
CA GLU A 182 -10.34 8.38 -40.73
C GLU A 182 -9.55 7.08 -40.63
N ILE A 183 -8.89 6.86 -39.49
CA ILE A 183 -8.08 5.68 -39.21
C ILE A 183 -8.64 4.87 -38.05
N ALA A 184 -9.89 5.15 -37.67
CA ALA A 184 -10.51 4.57 -36.49
C ALA A 184 -10.50 3.04 -36.56
N ASP A 185 -10.84 2.45 -37.70
CA ASP A 185 -10.87 1.00 -37.88
C ASP A 185 -9.45 0.40 -37.92
N GLU A 186 -8.50 1.02 -38.64
CA GLU A 186 -7.13 0.51 -38.71
C GLU A 186 -6.36 0.59 -37.37
N MET A 187 -6.80 1.47 -36.46
CA MET A 187 -6.23 1.69 -35.12
C MET A 187 -7.02 0.99 -34.00
N GLU A 188 -8.11 0.29 -34.32
CA GLU A 188 -9.02 -0.28 -33.31
C GLU A 188 -8.27 -1.22 -32.35
N LYS A 189 -7.48 -2.16 -32.88
CA LYS A 189 -6.75 -3.14 -32.08
C LYS A 189 -5.85 -2.46 -31.05
N GLU A 190 -5.04 -1.50 -31.49
CA GLU A 190 -4.09 -0.79 -30.63
C GLU A 190 -4.82 0.11 -29.60
N ARG A 191 -5.95 0.75 -29.97
CA ARG A 191 -6.79 1.48 -29.01
C ARG A 191 -7.36 0.57 -27.92
N ARG A 192 -7.88 -0.62 -28.29
CA ARG A 192 -8.43 -1.58 -27.32
C ARG A 192 -7.37 -2.11 -26.37
N VAL A 193 -6.17 -2.40 -26.89
CA VAL A 193 -5.05 -2.83 -26.04
C VAL A 193 -4.62 -1.71 -25.09
N PHE A 194 -4.56 -0.45 -25.54
CA PHE A 194 -4.28 0.68 -24.65
C PHE A 194 -5.34 0.84 -23.55
N GLN A 195 -6.63 0.77 -23.90
CA GLN A 195 -7.74 0.82 -22.93
C GLN A 195 -7.67 -0.30 -21.90
N LEU A 196 -7.41 -1.54 -22.34
CA LEU A 196 -7.26 -2.69 -21.45
C LEU A 196 -6.11 -2.48 -20.44
N GLN A 197 -4.96 -1.99 -20.91
CA GLN A 197 -3.81 -1.76 -20.05
C GLN A 197 -4.02 -0.62 -19.04
N MET A 198 -4.85 0.37 -19.39
CA MET A 198 -5.31 1.38 -18.43
C MET A 198 -6.21 0.76 -17.35
N CYS A 199 -7.16 -0.10 -17.73
CA CYS A 199 -8.06 -0.77 -16.77
C CYS A 199 -7.27 -1.64 -15.77
N GLU A 200 -6.30 -2.43 -16.26
CA GLU A 200 -5.48 -3.30 -15.40
C GLU A 200 -4.71 -2.50 -14.33
N ILE A 201 -4.30 -1.27 -14.63
CA ILE A 201 -3.64 -0.37 -13.66
C ILE A 201 -4.64 0.19 -12.64
N GLN A 202 -5.82 0.63 -13.08
CA GLN A 202 -6.86 1.16 -12.18
C GLN A 202 -7.43 0.09 -11.24
N GLU A 203 -7.66 -1.13 -11.74
CA GLU A 203 -8.08 -2.25 -10.89
C GLU A 203 -7.01 -2.59 -9.83
N ALA A 204 -5.73 -2.49 -10.21
CA ALA A 204 -4.65 -2.68 -9.26
C ALA A 204 -4.65 -1.60 -8.17
N GLU A 205 -4.86 -0.32 -8.53
CA GLU A 205 -4.92 0.83 -7.63
C GLU A 205 -6.07 0.72 -6.60
N ASP A 206 -7.28 0.38 -7.04
CA ASP A 206 -8.44 0.25 -6.16
C ASP A 206 -8.28 -0.93 -5.18
N SER A 207 -7.73 -2.05 -5.67
CA SER A 207 -7.39 -3.20 -4.82
C SER A 207 -6.31 -2.84 -3.78
N TRP A 208 -5.38 -1.95 -4.13
CA TRP A 208 -4.31 -1.50 -3.24
C TRP A 208 -4.80 -0.60 -2.11
N LEU A 209 -5.57 0.43 -2.44
CA LEU A 209 -6.09 1.37 -1.45
C LEU A 209 -6.94 0.64 -0.41
N LEU A 210 -7.77 -0.30 -0.85
CA LEU A 210 -8.59 -1.12 0.05
C LEU A 210 -7.73 -1.99 0.98
N TYR A 211 -6.68 -2.64 0.45
CA TYR A 211 -5.83 -3.54 1.22
C TYR A 211 -4.96 -2.79 2.25
N VAL A 212 -4.38 -1.65 1.87
CA VAL A 212 -3.56 -0.81 2.75
C VAL A 212 -4.44 -0.20 3.86
N TYR A 213 -5.60 0.38 3.52
CA TYR A 213 -6.50 0.96 4.53
C TYR A 213 -7.04 -0.07 5.53
N LEU A 214 -7.45 -1.25 5.06
CA LEU A 214 -7.96 -2.30 5.94
C LEU A 214 -6.85 -2.91 6.82
N SER A 215 -5.65 -3.12 6.26
CA SER A 215 -4.54 -3.70 7.02
C SER A 215 -3.94 -2.74 8.04
N ASP A 216 -3.84 -1.43 7.76
CA ASP A 216 -3.28 -0.46 8.70
C ASP A 216 -4.23 -0.12 9.87
N ILE A 217 -5.54 0.01 9.62
CA ILE A 217 -6.51 0.36 10.66
C ILE A 217 -6.67 -0.80 11.67
N ASP A 218 -6.86 -2.03 11.19
CA ASP A 218 -7.04 -3.18 12.08
C ASP A 218 -5.76 -3.51 12.85
N SER A 219 -4.59 -3.36 12.22
CA SER A 219 -3.29 -3.64 12.85
C SER A 219 -2.95 -2.61 13.93
N VAL A 220 -3.16 -1.31 13.66
CA VAL A 220 -2.88 -0.25 14.65
C VAL A 220 -3.84 -0.32 15.83
N ILE A 221 -5.12 -0.63 15.58
CA ILE A 221 -6.13 -0.83 16.62
C ILE A 221 -5.80 -2.05 17.49
N ALA A 222 -5.45 -3.20 16.88
CA ALA A 222 -5.09 -4.41 17.61
C ALA A 222 -3.85 -4.24 18.53
N ILE A 223 -2.86 -3.47 18.08
CA ILE A 223 -1.65 -3.16 18.88
C ILE A 223 -1.99 -2.21 20.03
N ARG A 224 -2.81 -1.17 19.77
CA ARG A 224 -3.22 -0.20 20.79
C ARG A 224 -4.06 -0.83 21.89
N ILE A 225 -4.91 -1.80 21.54
CA ILE A 225 -5.74 -2.57 22.48
C ILE A 225 -4.86 -3.50 23.33
N SER A 226 -3.87 -4.17 22.73
CA SER A 226 -2.95 -5.07 23.43
C SER A 226 -2.06 -4.35 24.47
N TYR A 227 -1.92 -3.02 24.37
CA TYR A 227 -1.03 -2.23 25.23
C TYR A 227 -1.75 -1.36 26.28
N ARG A 228 -3.08 -1.48 26.43
CA ARG A 228 -3.84 -0.74 27.45
C ARG A 228 -3.80 -1.51 28.78
N PRO A 229 -3.11 -1.02 29.82
CA PRO A 229 -3.16 -1.66 31.12
C PRO A 229 -4.53 -1.34 31.74
N GLY A 230 -5.39 -2.35 31.93
CA GLY A 230 -6.55 -2.24 32.83
C GLY A 230 -7.96 -2.47 32.27
N THR A 231 -8.16 -2.96 31.04
CA THR A 231 -9.51 -3.36 30.59
C THR A 231 -9.51 -4.73 29.90
N LEU A 232 -9.62 -5.78 30.71
CA LEU A 232 -10.14 -7.08 30.25
C LEU A 232 -11.65 -6.93 30.06
N SER A 233 -12.08 -6.64 28.83
CA SER A 233 -13.45 -6.95 28.39
C SER A 233 -13.33 -7.78 27.13
N THR A 234 -13.78 -9.03 27.21
CA THR A 234 -13.69 -10.05 26.15
C THR A 234 -14.83 -9.96 25.12
N ASP A 235 -15.61 -8.89 25.10
CA ASP A 235 -16.75 -8.73 24.20
C ASP A 235 -16.55 -7.59 23.20
N TYR A 236 -15.72 -7.82 22.19
CA TYR A 236 -15.74 -6.99 20.98
C TYR A 236 -15.94 -7.89 19.76
N ARG A 237 -17.09 -7.74 19.08
CA ARG A 237 -17.34 -8.38 17.79
C ARG A 237 -17.01 -7.37 16.68
N PRO A 238 -16.43 -7.79 15.54
CA PRO A 238 -16.12 -6.92 14.40
C PRO A 238 -17.31 -6.19 13.76
N THR A 239 -18.54 -6.40 14.23
CA THR A 239 -19.79 -5.89 13.65
C THR A 239 -20.30 -4.59 14.27
N ASP A 240 -19.68 -4.09 15.34
CA ASP A 240 -20.21 -2.93 16.10
C ASP A 240 -19.70 -1.57 15.59
N MET A 241 -19.09 -1.51 14.40
CA MET A 241 -18.75 -0.26 13.73
C MET A 241 -19.92 0.20 12.83
N GLU A 242 -20.76 1.09 13.35
CA GLU A 242 -21.64 1.90 12.48
C GLU A 242 -20.79 2.91 11.71
N PHE A 243 -20.68 2.71 10.40
CA PHE A 243 -20.14 3.69 9.48
C PHE A 243 -21.10 4.87 9.35
N VAL A 244 -20.76 6.02 9.94
CA VAL A 244 -21.42 7.28 9.57
C VAL A 244 -20.87 7.70 8.21
N SER A 245 -21.65 7.52 7.16
CA SER A 245 -21.35 8.00 5.81
C SER A 245 -21.31 9.53 5.79
N GLY A 246 -20.13 10.12 5.90
CA GLY A 246 -19.91 11.55 5.63
C GLY A 246 -19.79 11.79 4.12
N GLU A 247 -20.61 12.70 3.60
CA GLU A 247 -20.59 13.09 2.18
C GLU A 247 -19.22 13.65 1.75
N ARG A 248 -18.80 13.28 0.53
CA ARG A 248 -17.55 13.71 -0.11
C ARG A 248 -17.57 15.22 -0.38
N GLY A 249 -16.96 15.99 0.52
CA GLY A 249 -16.52 17.37 0.26
C GLY A 249 -15.08 17.38 -0.26
N GLU A 250 -14.83 18.19 -1.28
CA GLU A 250 -13.54 18.37 -1.95
C GLU A 250 -12.41 18.68 -0.94
N GLY A 251 -11.44 17.76 -0.82
CA GLY A 251 -10.27 17.89 0.06
C GLY A 251 -10.49 17.38 1.49
N GLY A 252 -10.64 16.07 1.68
CA GLY A 252 -10.92 15.47 2.99
C GLY A 252 -9.80 14.55 3.51
N ILE A 253 -9.00 15.06 4.44
CA ILE A 253 -8.36 14.24 5.47
C ILE A 253 -9.46 13.86 6.46
N TYR A 254 -9.71 12.56 6.69
CA TYR A 254 -10.61 12.11 7.75
C TYR A 254 -10.05 12.60 9.10
N THR A 255 -10.76 13.53 9.74
CA THR A 255 -10.43 13.96 11.10
C THR A 255 -11.11 12.99 12.06
N LEU A 256 -10.31 12.20 12.80
CA LEU A 256 -10.80 11.41 13.94
C LEU A 256 -11.32 12.38 15.02
N ILE A 257 -12.61 12.27 15.36
CA ILE A 257 -13.12 12.76 16.64
C ILE A 257 -13.06 11.56 17.60
N ALA A 258 -12.35 11.77 18.72
CA ALA A 258 -12.04 10.77 19.74
C ALA A 258 -13.26 10.25 20.51
#